data_AF-A0A1X7SR68-F1
#
_entry.id   AF-A0A1X7SR68-F1
#
_cell.length_a   1.000
_cell.length_b   1.000
_cell.length_c   1.000
_cell.angle_alpha   90.00
_cell.angle_beta   90.00
_cell.angle_gamma   90.00
#
_symmetry.space_group_name_H-M   'P 1'
#
loop_
_entity.id
_entity.type
_entity.pdbx_description
1 polymer ?
#
loop_
_entity_poly.entity_id
_entity_poly.type
_entity_poly.pdbx_seq_one_letter_code
_entity_poly.pdbx_strand_id
1 'polypeptide(L)'
;MTLATVNCPSGLRYYQSGGVRVCGRAISSVGSCTSVQFSSNGISYSQVCGRVTGYQYGSPDAVQNYYGSNHNNLNADYVDGFSITRGSPRQHVWTLVGGVGETNSDPNNNCPCATGSLQQVQSFIGDHYFCESGITAMWTGQLYTSDPLWDGQNCGSAESPCCNVPGIPWFHRDYGNTTTNDYIELRVCGDESTANEDTPVSYYEIYVK
;
A
#
# COMPACT_ATOMS: atom_id res chain seq x y z
N MET A 1 -16.62 7.09 -0.20
CA MET A 1 -17.46 5.88 -0.39
C MET A 1 -17.11 4.91 0.72
N THR A 2 -18.06 4.51 1.58
CA THR A 2 -17.80 3.55 2.66
C THR A 2 -18.52 2.24 2.35
N LEU A 3 -17.75 1.20 2.04
CA LEU A 3 -18.26 -0.17 2.00
C LEU A 3 -17.71 -0.89 3.22
N ALA A 4 -18.49 -0.90 4.31
CA ALA A 4 -18.33 -1.92 5.35
C ALA A 4 -18.93 -3.22 4.82
N THR A 5 -18.34 -3.81 3.78
CA THR A 5 -18.78 -5.11 3.29
C THR A 5 -18.16 -6.21 4.13
N VAL A 6 -19.00 -7.07 4.69
CA VAL A 6 -18.60 -8.32 5.36
C VAL A 6 -17.72 -9.18 4.43
N ASN A 7 -17.80 -8.98 3.11
CA ASN A 7 -17.01 -9.67 2.11
C ASN A 7 -16.00 -8.73 1.46
N CYS A 8 -14.84 -9.28 1.10
CA CYS A 8 -13.84 -8.54 0.34
C CYS A 8 -14.40 -8.07 -1.01
N PRO A 9 -13.99 -6.89 -1.50
CA PRO A 9 -14.28 -6.45 -2.85
C PRO A 9 -13.92 -7.51 -3.89
N SER A 10 -14.66 -7.54 -5.01
CA SER A 10 -14.47 -8.56 -6.06
C SER A 10 -13.01 -8.63 -6.51
N GLY A 11 -12.43 -9.83 -6.52
CA GLY A 11 -11.03 -10.08 -6.87
C GLY A 11 -10.13 -10.23 -5.65
N LEU A 12 -10.37 -9.50 -4.55
CA LEU A 12 -9.58 -9.61 -3.33
C LEU A 12 -9.94 -10.88 -2.56
N ARG A 13 -8.91 -11.53 -2.03
CA ARG A 13 -9.04 -12.75 -1.25
C ARG A 13 -9.27 -12.41 0.21
N TYR A 14 -10.34 -12.94 0.77
CA TYR A 14 -10.58 -12.92 2.21
C TYR A 14 -9.69 -13.93 2.92
N TYR A 15 -9.06 -13.48 4.01
CA TYR A 15 -8.50 -14.36 5.03
C TYR A 15 -8.48 -13.66 6.39
N GLN A 16 -8.23 -14.43 7.45
CA GLN A 16 -8.20 -13.89 8.81
C GLN A 16 -7.18 -14.61 9.67
N SER A 17 -6.61 -13.88 10.62
CA SER A 17 -5.74 -14.40 11.68
C SER A 17 -5.90 -13.49 12.91
N GLY A 18 -5.71 -14.03 14.12
CA GLY A 18 -5.73 -13.20 15.35
C GLY A 18 -7.01 -12.41 15.60
N GLY A 19 -8.15 -12.81 15.00
CA GLY A 19 -9.42 -12.05 15.07
C GLY A 19 -9.52 -10.88 14.08
N VAL A 20 -8.46 -10.61 13.30
CA VAL A 20 -8.43 -9.59 12.26
C VAL A 20 -8.84 -10.19 10.92
N ARG A 21 -9.80 -9.55 10.26
CA ARG A 21 -10.28 -9.89 8.92
C ARG A 21 -9.62 -8.97 7.91
N VAL A 22 -9.05 -9.54 6.85
CA VAL A 22 -8.32 -8.78 5.84
C VAL A 22 -8.64 -9.25 4.42
N CYS A 23 -8.39 -8.38 3.46
CA CYS A 23 -8.57 -8.56 2.03
C CYS A 23 -7.23 -8.34 1.32
N GLY A 24 -6.61 -9.42 0.88
CA GLY A 24 -5.31 -9.38 0.18
C GLY A 24 -5.42 -9.81 -1.28
N ARG A 25 -4.27 -10.03 -1.91
CA ARG A 25 -4.19 -10.43 -3.32
C ARG A 25 -4.86 -11.78 -3.56
N ALA A 26 -5.37 -11.96 -4.77
CA ALA A 26 -5.70 -13.30 -5.27
C ALA A 26 -4.45 -14.19 -5.21
N ILE A 27 -4.63 -15.49 -4.93
CA ILE A 27 -3.49 -16.41 -4.79
C ILE A 27 -2.68 -16.42 -6.09
N SER A 28 -1.40 -16.09 -5.98
CA SER A 28 -0.45 -16.06 -7.08
C SER A 28 0.87 -16.68 -6.64
N SER A 29 1.53 -17.38 -7.56
CA SER A 29 2.89 -17.92 -7.38
C SER A 29 3.98 -16.98 -7.87
N VAL A 30 3.60 -15.78 -8.33
CA VAL A 30 4.47 -14.72 -8.86
C VAL A 30 3.94 -13.35 -8.39
N GLY A 31 4.72 -12.30 -8.59
CA GLY A 31 4.27 -10.93 -8.41
C GLY A 31 2.98 -10.60 -9.17
N SER A 32 2.12 -9.83 -8.51
CA SER A 32 0.78 -9.52 -9.02
C SER A 32 0.15 -8.33 -8.29
N CYS A 33 -0.85 -7.75 -8.95
CA CYS A 33 -1.78 -6.81 -8.33
C CYS A 33 -3.21 -7.29 -8.50
N THR A 34 -4.01 -7.16 -7.45
CA THR A 34 -5.46 -7.34 -7.49
C THR A 34 -6.13 -5.98 -7.35
N SER A 35 -6.98 -5.60 -8.31
CA SER A 35 -7.57 -4.26 -8.36
C SER A 35 -9.09 -4.22 -8.25
N VAL A 36 -9.60 -3.11 -7.72
CA VAL A 36 -11.02 -2.75 -7.72
C VAL A 36 -11.17 -1.29 -8.13
N GLN A 37 -12.13 -1.05 -9.02
CA GLN A 37 -12.43 0.29 -9.54
C GLN A 37 -13.74 0.82 -8.96
N PHE A 38 -13.73 2.10 -8.64
CA PHE A 38 -14.86 2.86 -8.14
C PHE A 38 -15.16 4.00 -9.12
N SER A 39 -16.31 3.91 -9.79
CA SER A 39 -16.80 4.97 -10.65
C SER A 39 -16.95 6.28 -9.86
N SER A 40 -16.53 7.40 -10.45
CA SER A 40 -16.82 8.74 -9.96
C SER A 40 -18.30 9.10 -10.06
N ASN A 41 -19.07 8.31 -10.84
CA ASN A 41 -20.47 8.57 -11.18
C ASN A 41 -20.68 9.96 -11.82
N GLY A 42 -19.69 10.41 -12.60
CA GLY A 42 -19.73 11.71 -13.27
C GLY A 42 -19.43 12.90 -12.36
N ILE A 43 -19.09 12.67 -11.09
CA ILE A 43 -18.65 13.71 -10.17
C ILE A 43 -17.24 14.14 -10.59
N SER A 44 -17.11 15.42 -10.96
CA SER A 44 -15.81 16.04 -11.16
C SER A 44 -15.15 16.35 -9.83
N TYR A 45 -13.87 16.04 -9.71
CA TYR A 45 -13.06 16.30 -8.52
C TYR A 45 -11.66 16.78 -8.90
N SER A 46 -11.03 17.56 -8.02
CA SER A 46 -9.61 17.94 -8.10
C SER A 46 -8.83 17.52 -6.86
N GLN A 47 -9.48 16.92 -5.86
CA GLN A 47 -8.81 16.43 -4.66
C GLN A 47 -9.22 14.99 -4.35
N VAL A 48 -8.28 14.22 -3.82
CA VAL A 48 -8.51 12.87 -3.30
C VAL A 48 -7.89 12.78 -1.91
N CYS A 49 -8.64 12.35 -0.92
CA CYS A 49 -8.10 12.06 0.40
C CYS A 49 -8.70 10.78 0.97
N GLY A 50 -8.03 10.20 1.94
CA GLY A 50 -8.47 8.95 2.53
C GLY A 50 -7.47 8.39 3.51
N ARG A 51 -7.79 7.22 4.04
CA ARG A 51 -6.89 6.41 4.84
C ARG A 51 -7.13 4.94 4.57
N VAL A 52 -6.11 4.13 4.84
CA VAL A 52 -6.13 2.68 4.65
C VAL A 52 -5.50 2.06 5.89
N THR A 53 -6.07 0.96 6.37
CA THR A 53 -5.48 0.13 7.43
C THR A 53 -5.11 -1.21 6.81
N GLY A 54 -3.81 -1.43 6.67
CA GLY A 54 -3.22 -2.65 6.18
C GLY A 54 -2.62 -3.50 7.29
N TYR A 55 -2.10 -4.65 6.92
CA TYR A 55 -1.30 -5.51 7.79
C TYR A 55 -0.18 -6.14 6.98
N GLN A 56 0.91 -6.52 7.64
CA GLN A 56 2.00 -7.26 7.02
C GLN A 56 1.71 -8.76 7.07
N TYR A 57 1.85 -9.45 5.93
CA TYR A 57 2.00 -10.89 5.89
C TYR A 57 3.39 -11.24 5.36
N GLY A 58 4.13 -12.08 6.08
CA GLY A 58 5.46 -12.51 5.66
C GLY A 58 6.46 -11.36 5.55
N SER A 59 7.13 -11.25 4.40
CA SER A 59 8.20 -10.27 4.15
C SER A 59 7.93 -9.38 2.93
N PRO A 60 7.08 -8.35 3.06
CA PRO A 60 6.97 -7.33 2.03
C PRO A 60 8.31 -6.66 1.76
N ASP A 61 8.64 -6.47 0.49
CA ASP A 61 9.93 -5.94 0.04
C ASP A 61 9.87 -4.44 -0.31
N ALA A 62 8.90 -3.72 0.23
CA ALA A 62 8.69 -2.29 -0.03
C ALA A 62 8.54 -1.96 -1.52
N VAL A 63 9.59 -1.39 -2.12
CA VAL A 63 9.66 -1.04 -3.55
C VAL A 63 10.90 -1.65 -4.19
N GLN A 64 11.37 -2.78 -3.66
CA GLN A 64 12.57 -3.45 -4.15
C GLN A 64 12.42 -3.80 -5.65
N ASN A 65 13.57 -3.95 -6.32
CA ASN A 65 13.64 -4.13 -7.77
C ASN A 65 14.50 -5.34 -8.16
N TYR A 66 14.84 -6.22 -7.22
CA TYR A 66 15.72 -7.35 -7.48
C TYR A 66 15.05 -8.41 -8.35
N TYR A 67 13.75 -8.66 -8.13
CA TYR A 67 13.02 -9.74 -8.81
C TYR A 67 12.39 -9.35 -10.16
N GLY A 68 12.50 -8.10 -10.63
CA GLY A 68 11.95 -7.74 -11.94
C GLY A 68 12.07 -6.30 -12.42
N SER A 69 11.66 -6.08 -13.67
CA SER A 69 11.65 -4.77 -14.36
C SER A 69 10.41 -3.92 -14.07
N ASN A 70 9.48 -4.43 -13.25
CA ASN A 70 8.19 -3.80 -13.00
C ASN A 70 8.25 -2.63 -12.02
N HIS A 71 9.36 -2.48 -11.29
CA HIS A 71 9.60 -1.38 -10.36
C HIS A 71 9.23 -0.02 -10.98
N ASN A 72 9.60 0.30 -12.21
CA ASN A 72 9.30 1.59 -12.83
C ASN A 72 7.99 1.64 -13.64
N ASN A 73 7.08 0.69 -13.43
CA ASN A 73 5.85 0.56 -14.21
C ASN A 73 4.61 0.68 -13.31
N LEU A 74 3.94 1.83 -13.34
CA LEU A 74 2.70 2.08 -12.61
C LEU A 74 1.61 1.04 -12.93
N ASN A 75 1.66 0.39 -14.09
CA ASN A 75 0.68 -0.64 -14.47
C ASN A 75 0.99 -2.04 -13.94
N ALA A 76 2.17 -2.23 -13.35
CA ALA A 76 2.62 -3.51 -12.80
C ALA A 76 2.53 -3.53 -11.28
N ASP A 77 3.10 -4.58 -10.69
CA ASP A 77 3.39 -4.85 -9.28
C ASP A 77 4.64 -4.11 -8.81
N TYR A 78 4.64 -2.79 -8.95
CA TYR A 78 5.81 -1.95 -8.63
C TYR A 78 6.07 -1.77 -7.12
N VAL A 79 5.18 -2.28 -6.27
CA VAL A 79 5.17 -2.04 -4.83
C VAL A 79 4.54 -3.22 -4.12
N ASP A 80 5.11 -3.56 -2.98
CA ASP A 80 4.50 -4.38 -1.96
C ASP A 80 3.65 -3.50 -1.07
N GLY A 81 2.35 -3.47 -1.35
CA GLY A 81 1.50 -2.47 -0.72
C GLY A 81 0.19 -2.19 -1.41
N PHE A 82 -0.36 -1.02 -1.07
CA PHE A 82 -1.63 -0.53 -1.58
C PHE A 82 -1.41 0.66 -2.53
N SER A 83 -1.73 0.47 -3.81
CA SER A 83 -1.63 1.49 -4.85
C SER A 83 -3.00 2.10 -5.12
N ILE A 84 -3.08 3.43 -5.03
CA ILE A 84 -4.26 4.23 -5.38
C ILE A 84 -3.95 4.98 -6.67
N THR A 85 -4.77 4.74 -7.69
CA THR A 85 -4.63 5.35 -9.01
C THR A 85 -5.96 5.86 -9.54
N ARG A 86 -5.92 6.61 -10.65
CA ARG A 86 -7.12 7.06 -11.34
C ARG A 86 -7.01 7.00 -12.86
N GLY A 87 -8.14 6.84 -13.51
CA GLY A 87 -8.31 7.07 -14.94
C GLY A 87 -7.63 6.05 -15.85
N SER A 88 -7.81 6.24 -17.16
CA SER A 88 -7.18 5.44 -18.22
C SER A 88 -6.71 6.38 -19.33
N PRO A 89 -5.39 6.60 -19.52
CA PRO A 89 -4.28 5.88 -18.90
C PRO A 89 -4.18 6.10 -17.39
N ARG A 90 -3.67 5.08 -16.69
CA ARG A 90 -3.54 5.08 -15.23
C ARG A 90 -2.64 6.22 -14.77
N GLN A 91 -3.12 6.99 -13.79
CA GLN A 91 -2.37 8.06 -13.14
C GLN A 91 -2.23 7.79 -11.64
N HIS A 92 -1.07 8.10 -11.08
CA HIS A 92 -0.79 7.93 -9.67
C HIS A 92 -1.58 8.92 -8.80
N VAL A 93 -2.11 8.44 -7.66
CA VAL A 93 -2.73 9.26 -6.62
C VAL A 93 -1.88 9.19 -5.36
N TRP A 94 -1.73 7.99 -4.80
CA TRP A 94 -0.99 7.70 -3.58
C TRP A 94 -0.50 6.25 -3.55
N THR A 95 0.60 5.98 -2.87
CA THR A 95 1.08 4.61 -2.60
C THR A 95 1.22 4.40 -1.08
N LEU A 96 0.74 3.29 -0.55
CA LEU A 96 1.05 2.87 0.82
C LEU A 96 1.93 1.62 0.74
N VAL A 97 3.16 1.72 1.23
CA VAL A 97 4.22 0.73 1.04
C VAL A 97 4.39 -0.09 2.32
N GLY A 98 4.42 -1.42 2.22
CA GLY A 98 4.77 -2.30 3.33
C GLY A 98 6.27 -2.62 3.29
N GLY A 99 7.01 -2.28 4.33
CA GLY A 99 8.40 -2.70 4.47
C GLY A 99 8.53 -4.07 5.14
N VAL A 100 9.75 -4.62 5.10
CA VAL A 100 10.03 -5.93 5.71
C VAL A 100 10.12 -5.85 7.24
N GLY A 101 10.62 -4.73 7.77
CA GLY A 101 10.76 -4.52 9.21
C GLY A 101 11.34 -3.16 9.61
N GLU A 102 11.26 -2.85 10.91
CA GLU A 102 11.64 -1.55 11.49
C GLU A 102 13.14 -1.40 11.83
N THR A 103 13.97 -2.37 11.44
CA THR A 103 15.43 -2.36 11.69
C THR A 103 16.20 -2.44 10.39
N ASN A 104 17.45 -1.99 10.39
CA ASN A 104 18.32 -2.05 9.21
C ASN A 104 18.99 -3.43 9.03
N SER A 105 18.36 -4.51 9.48
CA SER A 105 18.85 -5.86 9.19
C SER A 105 18.73 -6.19 7.71
N ASP A 106 17.74 -5.61 7.01
CA ASP A 106 17.57 -5.76 5.57
C ASP A 106 17.24 -4.40 4.90
N PRO A 107 18.25 -3.53 4.73
CA PRO A 107 18.02 -2.18 4.23
C PRO A 107 17.56 -2.14 2.77
N ASN A 108 17.63 -3.26 2.04
CA ASN A 108 17.10 -3.36 0.68
C ASN A 108 15.59 -3.59 0.66
N ASN A 109 14.97 -4.01 1.76
CA ASN A 109 13.54 -4.34 1.78
C ASN A 109 12.78 -3.45 2.78
N ASN A 110 13.50 -2.51 3.40
CA ASN A 110 12.95 -1.53 4.31
C ASN A 110 12.16 -0.44 3.60
N CYS A 111 11.31 0.24 4.38
CA CYS A 111 10.65 1.45 3.93
C CYS A 111 11.60 2.49 3.33
N PRO A 112 11.27 3.14 2.20
CA PRO A 112 12.15 4.12 1.55
C PRO A 112 12.51 5.33 2.42
N CYS A 113 11.62 5.71 3.33
CA CYS A 113 11.82 6.80 4.29
C CYS A 113 12.63 6.39 5.54
N ALA A 114 12.88 5.09 5.75
CA ALA A 114 13.56 4.62 6.94
C ALA A 114 15.04 5.04 6.94
N THR A 115 15.56 5.37 8.12
CA THR A 115 16.96 5.79 8.31
C THR A 115 17.88 4.63 7.93
N GLY A 116 18.70 4.80 6.89
CA GLY A 116 19.63 3.76 6.43
C GLY A 116 19.04 2.79 5.40
N SER A 117 17.80 3.02 4.97
CA SER A 117 17.21 2.32 3.82
C SER A 117 18.00 2.60 2.54
N LEU A 118 18.14 1.58 1.70
CA LEU A 118 18.70 1.69 0.35
C LEU A 118 17.61 1.81 -0.72
N GLN A 119 16.34 1.70 -0.30
CA GLN A 119 15.20 1.81 -1.20
C GLN A 119 14.98 3.24 -1.66
N GLN A 120 14.55 3.39 -2.92
CA GLN A 120 14.20 4.67 -3.53
C GLN A 120 12.86 4.51 -4.23
N VAL A 121 11.93 5.40 -3.93
CA VAL A 121 10.62 5.40 -4.60
C VAL A 121 10.76 5.76 -6.07
N GLN A 122 9.84 5.22 -6.86
CA GLN A 122 9.73 5.55 -8.28
C GLN A 122 9.40 7.02 -8.49
N SER A 123 9.86 7.58 -9.62
CA SER A 123 9.64 8.98 -9.97
C SER A 123 8.16 9.38 -10.06
N PHE A 124 7.26 8.46 -10.40
CA PHE A 124 5.82 8.72 -10.47
C PHE A 124 5.14 8.78 -9.09
N ILE A 125 5.75 8.22 -8.05
CA ILE A 125 5.26 8.32 -6.66
C ILE A 125 5.66 9.69 -6.08
N GLY A 126 6.94 10.03 -6.19
CA GLY A 126 7.52 11.21 -5.53
C GLY A 126 7.24 11.17 -4.02
N ASP A 127 6.74 12.26 -3.47
CA ASP A 127 6.45 12.39 -2.03
C ASP A 127 5.05 11.91 -1.62
N HIS A 128 4.29 11.31 -2.55
CA HIS A 128 2.89 10.92 -2.34
C HIS A 128 2.78 9.46 -1.90
N TYR A 129 3.46 9.14 -0.79
CA TYR A 129 3.40 7.81 -0.20
C TYR A 129 3.46 7.84 1.32
N PHE A 130 2.97 6.75 1.93
CA PHE A 130 3.32 6.36 3.29
C PHE A 130 4.03 5.02 3.24
N CYS A 131 4.86 4.74 4.25
CA CYS A 131 5.47 3.42 4.41
C CYS A 131 5.52 3.06 5.88
N GLU A 132 5.30 1.79 6.18
CA GLU A 132 5.40 1.23 7.53
C GLU A 132 5.66 -0.27 7.42
N SER A 133 6.31 -0.86 8.42
CA SER A 133 6.42 -2.30 8.62
C SER A 133 5.69 -2.70 9.89
N GLY A 134 5.09 -3.89 9.93
CA GLY A 134 4.32 -4.37 11.09
C GLY A 134 5.13 -5.21 12.07
N ILE A 135 6.46 -5.27 11.87
CA ILE A 135 7.38 -6.06 12.69
C ILE A 135 8.74 -5.38 12.81
N THR A 136 9.47 -5.65 13.89
CA THR A 136 10.79 -5.05 14.09
C THR A 136 11.91 -5.66 13.23
N ALA A 137 11.96 -6.98 13.04
CA ALA A 137 13.07 -7.60 12.28
C ALA A 137 12.74 -8.97 11.68
N MET A 138 12.60 -10.01 12.51
CA MET A 138 12.44 -11.37 11.99
C MET A 138 10.99 -11.64 11.60
N TRP A 139 10.78 -11.96 10.33
CA TRP A 139 9.50 -12.45 9.83
C TRP A 139 9.45 -13.98 9.80
N THR A 140 8.22 -14.45 9.70
CA THR A 140 7.76 -15.81 9.45
C THR A 140 6.51 -15.68 8.57
N GLY A 141 6.09 -16.77 7.93
CA GLY A 141 4.88 -16.81 7.09
C GLY A 141 3.59 -16.75 7.91
N GLN A 142 3.28 -15.58 8.46
CA GLN A 142 2.06 -15.29 9.21
C GLN A 142 1.59 -13.85 8.96
N LEU A 143 0.33 -13.59 9.31
CA LEU A 143 -0.25 -12.24 9.34
C LEU A 143 0.05 -11.59 10.69
N TYR A 144 0.79 -10.49 10.68
CA TYR A 144 1.07 -9.68 11.86
C TYR A 144 -0.10 -8.74 12.12
N THR A 145 -0.75 -8.90 13.27
CA THR A 145 -2.01 -8.22 13.60
C THR A 145 -1.91 -7.26 14.78
N SER A 146 -0.78 -7.28 15.48
CA SER A 146 -0.50 -6.40 16.62
C SER A 146 -0.18 -4.97 16.20
N ASP A 147 0.31 -4.80 14.96
CA ASP A 147 0.79 -3.53 14.45
C ASP A 147 0.22 -3.30 13.04
N PRO A 148 -0.88 -2.53 12.92
CA PRO A 148 -1.46 -2.20 11.63
C PRO A 148 -0.54 -1.30 10.80
N LEU A 149 -0.50 -1.52 9.49
CA LEU A 149 0.27 -0.69 8.59
C LEU A 149 -0.44 0.63 8.29
N TRP A 150 0.39 1.66 8.11
CA TRP A 150 0.10 3.02 7.67
C TRP A 150 -0.75 3.83 8.66
N ASP A 151 -0.62 3.52 9.95
CA ASP A 151 -1.25 4.25 11.04
C ASP A 151 -0.29 5.21 11.76
N GLY A 152 1.01 5.11 11.48
CA GLY A 152 2.06 5.95 12.01
C GLY A 152 2.34 5.70 13.50
N GLN A 153 2.08 4.50 13.99
CA GLN A 153 2.23 4.12 15.40
C GLN A 153 3.18 2.94 15.58
N ASN A 154 3.66 2.77 16.80
CA ASN A 154 4.57 1.68 17.21
C ASN A 154 5.91 1.56 16.45
N CYS A 155 6.20 2.47 15.53
CA CYS A 155 7.40 2.41 14.70
C CYS A 155 8.71 2.39 15.48
N GLY A 156 9.57 1.44 15.11
CA GLY A 156 10.95 1.35 15.54
C GLY A 156 11.80 2.56 15.13
N SER A 157 13.00 2.66 15.70
CA SER A 157 13.85 3.84 15.53
C SER A 157 14.29 4.11 14.08
N ALA A 158 14.46 3.06 13.26
CA ALA A 158 14.81 3.25 11.85
C ALA A 158 13.62 3.78 11.04
N GLU A 159 12.40 3.33 11.32
CA GLU A 159 11.16 3.78 10.66
C GLU A 159 10.55 5.05 11.24
N SER A 160 11.09 5.58 12.33
CA SER A 160 10.60 6.84 12.93
C SER A 160 10.38 7.98 11.91
N PRO A 161 11.22 8.20 10.87
CA PRO A 161 10.93 9.22 9.85
C PRO A 161 9.69 8.92 9.01
N CYS A 162 9.38 7.65 8.78
CA CYS A 162 8.21 7.20 8.02
C CYS A 162 6.90 7.47 8.75
N CYS A 163 6.91 7.35 10.08
CA CYS A 163 5.72 7.51 10.91
C CYS A 163 5.48 8.94 11.37
N ASN A 164 6.51 9.81 11.23
CA ASN A 164 6.41 11.23 11.54
C ASN A 164 6.16 12.10 10.29
N VAL A 165 5.61 11.51 9.22
CA VAL A 165 5.25 12.26 8.02
C VAL A 165 3.94 13.04 8.23
N PRO A 166 3.81 14.26 7.69
CA PRO A 166 2.57 15.02 7.79
C PRO A 166 1.38 14.28 7.17
N GLY A 167 0.27 14.25 7.89
CA GLY A 167 -1.01 13.75 7.41
C GLY A 167 -1.33 12.31 7.77
N ILE A 168 -0.35 11.43 8.00
CA ILE A 168 -0.59 10.02 8.37
C ILE A 168 -1.56 9.93 9.57
N PRO A 169 -2.62 9.08 9.54
CA PRO A 169 -2.95 8.05 8.53
C PRO A 169 -3.71 8.57 7.29
N TRP A 170 -3.98 9.86 7.20
CA TRP A 170 -4.75 10.48 6.11
C TRP A 170 -3.86 11.03 5.01
N PHE A 171 -3.94 10.42 3.82
CA PHE A 171 -3.34 11.01 2.64
C PHE A 171 -4.24 12.11 2.05
N HIS A 172 -3.62 13.09 1.39
CA HIS A 172 -4.33 14.11 0.63
C HIS A 172 -3.56 14.46 -0.64
N ARG A 173 -4.20 14.26 -1.79
CA ARG A 173 -3.70 14.62 -3.11
C ARG A 173 -4.54 15.76 -3.66
N ASP A 174 -3.89 16.90 -3.93
CA ASP A 174 -4.51 18.10 -4.51
C ASP A 174 -3.98 18.33 -5.93
N TYR A 175 -4.86 18.34 -6.92
CA TYR A 175 -4.56 18.64 -8.32
C TYR A 175 -4.84 20.12 -8.69
N GLY A 176 -5.08 20.97 -7.69
CA GLY A 176 -5.36 22.39 -7.84
C GLY A 176 -6.68 22.63 -8.57
N ASN A 177 -6.62 23.40 -9.65
CA ASN A 177 -7.79 23.71 -10.48
C ASN A 177 -8.08 22.65 -11.55
N THR A 178 -7.25 21.61 -11.66
CA THR A 178 -7.44 20.55 -12.65
C THR A 178 -8.46 19.56 -12.11
N THR A 179 -9.64 19.54 -12.71
CA THR A 179 -10.70 18.57 -12.36
C THR A 179 -10.70 17.39 -13.33
N THR A 180 -11.13 16.24 -12.82
CA THR A 180 -11.37 15.03 -13.60
C THR A 180 -12.62 14.33 -13.09
N ASN A 181 -13.22 13.47 -13.89
CA ASN A 181 -14.25 12.51 -13.47
C ASN A 181 -13.77 11.06 -13.63
N ASP A 182 -12.45 10.86 -13.64
CA ASP A 182 -11.84 9.53 -13.68
C ASP A 182 -12.38 8.62 -12.56
N TYR A 183 -12.41 7.31 -12.80
CA TYR A 183 -12.60 6.36 -11.71
C TYR A 183 -11.39 6.39 -10.76
N ILE A 184 -11.61 6.01 -9.51
CA ILE A 184 -10.53 5.67 -8.57
C ILE A 184 -10.32 4.16 -8.59
N GLU A 185 -9.08 3.72 -8.70
CA GLU A 185 -8.70 2.32 -8.62
C GLU A 185 -7.80 2.07 -7.42
N LEU A 186 -8.13 1.00 -6.69
CA LEU A 186 -7.36 0.50 -5.56
C LEU A 186 -6.75 -0.82 -5.94
N ARG A 187 -5.48 -1.02 -5.60
CA ARG A 187 -4.74 -2.24 -5.94
C ARG A 187 -3.94 -2.68 -4.74
N VAL A 188 -4.12 -3.92 -4.31
CA VAL A 188 -3.14 -4.59 -3.43
C VAL A 188 -2.13 -5.26 -4.36
N CYS A 189 -0.86 -4.95 -4.18
CA CYS A 189 0.24 -5.36 -5.04
C CYS A 189 1.35 -6.01 -4.21
N GLY A 190 2.13 -6.87 -4.86
CA GLY A 190 3.44 -7.27 -4.41
C GLY A 190 4.20 -7.98 -5.53
N ASP A 191 5.53 -7.95 -5.49
CA ASP A 191 6.38 -8.42 -6.58
C ASP A 191 6.75 -9.91 -6.49
N GLU A 192 6.42 -10.57 -5.38
CA GLU A 192 6.52 -12.02 -5.22
C GLU A 192 5.16 -12.73 -5.03
N SER A 193 5.27 -14.06 -4.85
CA SER A 193 4.19 -14.98 -4.52
C SER A 193 3.46 -14.58 -3.24
N THR A 194 2.13 -14.70 -3.25
CA THR A 194 1.28 -14.47 -2.07
C THR A 194 1.53 -15.39 -0.87
N ALA A 195 2.31 -16.46 -1.06
CA ALA A 195 2.76 -17.31 0.05
C ALA A 195 4.04 -16.79 0.74
N ASN A 196 4.81 -15.94 0.05
CA ASN A 196 5.98 -15.24 0.59
C ASN A 196 5.52 -13.99 1.35
N GLU A 197 4.81 -13.09 0.65
CA GLU A 197 4.40 -11.80 1.21
C GLU A 197 2.99 -11.39 0.79
N ASP A 198 2.36 -10.54 1.59
CA ASP A 198 1.15 -9.83 1.19
C ASP A 198 0.97 -8.60 2.10
N THR A 199 0.23 -7.60 1.62
CA THR A 199 -0.11 -6.37 2.38
C THR A 199 -1.63 -6.17 2.42
N PRO A 200 -2.37 -7.14 3.00
CA PRO A 200 -3.82 -7.14 2.92
C PRO A 200 -4.43 -5.99 3.73
N VAL A 201 -5.61 -5.53 3.31
CA VAL A 201 -6.32 -4.42 3.96
C VAL A 201 -7.54 -4.87 4.74
N SER A 202 -7.76 -4.27 5.90
CA SER A 202 -8.99 -4.47 6.69
C SER A 202 -9.99 -3.33 6.50
N TYR A 203 -9.48 -2.14 6.16
CA TYR A 203 -10.27 -0.92 6.07
C TYR A 203 -9.66 0.03 5.06
N TYR A 204 -10.51 0.72 4.31
CA TYR A 204 -10.13 1.89 3.54
C TYR A 204 -11.34 2.83 3.42
N GLU A 205 -11.08 4.13 3.41
CA GLU A 205 -12.06 5.14 3.05
C GLU A 205 -11.42 6.17 2.15
N ILE A 206 -12.13 6.53 1.08
CA ILE A 206 -11.65 7.47 0.06
C ILE A 206 -12.76 8.43 -0.30
N TYR A 207 -12.38 9.69 -0.39
CA TYR A 207 -13.21 10.84 -0.68
C TYR A 207 -12.61 11.62 -1.84
N VAL A 208 -13.50 12.16 -2.66
CA VAL A 208 -13.15 13.04 -3.77
C VAL A 208 -13.90 14.36 -3.59
N LYS A 209 -13.26 15.47 -3.97
CA LYS A 209 -13.82 16.82 -3.91
C LYS A 209 -13.46 17.60 -5.15
#